data_AF-A0A9X7GLR7-F1
#
_entry.id   AF-A0A9X7GLR7-F1
#
_cell.length_a   1.000
_cell.length_b   1.000
_cell.length_c   1.000
_cell.angle_alpha   90.00
_cell.angle_beta   90.00
_cell.angle_gamma   90.00
#
_symmetry.space_group_name_H-M   'P 1'
#
loop_
_entity.id
_entity.type
_entity.pdbx_description
1 polymer ?
#
loop_
_entity_poly.entity_id
_entity_poly.type
_entity_poly.pdbx_seq_one_letter_code
_entity_poly.pdbx_strand_id
1 'polypeptide(L)'
;MWTGIEFNNKHSYRDFGLTIADKTIGYPSKIKRTERIPFSNTVYDFSHLYGGQEYTERELTYTFNVLGPNRTKQEYVVLQTEVINWLFRTAGKVPLRDEDFPGYHFLAEVVSRPESVYKMVGGTLTITFTAYSFQIAEEEGNDLWDPFNFVTTQL
;
A
#
# COMPACT_ATOMS: atom_id res chain seq x y z
N MET A 1 -17.53 -10.16 -7.78
CA MET A 1 -16.12 -10.55 -7.68
C MET A 1 -15.57 -9.80 -6.48
N TRP A 2 -15.02 -10.49 -5.47
CA TRP A 2 -14.50 -9.82 -4.27
C TRP A 2 -13.09 -9.34 -4.58
N THR A 3 -12.83 -8.05 -4.37
CA THR A 3 -11.52 -7.45 -4.60
C THR A 3 -10.55 -7.79 -3.45
N GLY A 4 -9.29 -8.02 -3.78
CA GLY A 4 -8.25 -8.33 -2.80
C GLY A 4 -6.88 -7.77 -3.18
N ILE A 5 -5.89 -8.13 -2.36
CA ILE A 5 -4.49 -7.85 -2.65
C ILE A 5 -3.71 -9.15 -2.86
N GLU A 6 -2.75 -9.10 -3.77
CA GLU A 6 -1.71 -10.11 -3.92
C GLU A 6 -0.41 -9.58 -3.34
N PHE A 7 0.20 -10.38 -2.46
CA PHE A 7 1.45 -10.06 -1.81
C PHE A 7 2.21 -11.36 -1.56
N ASN A 8 3.53 -11.38 -1.78
CA ASN A 8 4.35 -12.57 -1.51
C ASN A 8 3.78 -13.88 -2.10
N ASN A 9 3.32 -13.84 -3.36
CA ASN A 9 2.73 -14.96 -4.11
C ASN A 9 1.46 -15.58 -3.51
N LYS A 10 0.74 -14.87 -2.64
CA LYS A 10 -0.58 -15.26 -2.16
C LYS A 10 -1.55 -14.10 -2.27
N HIS A 11 -2.83 -14.44 -2.33
CA HIS A 11 -3.93 -13.52 -2.48
C HIS A 11 -4.82 -13.52 -1.23
N SER A 12 -5.14 -12.33 -0.72
CA SER A 12 -5.89 -12.14 0.53
C SER A 12 -7.22 -12.91 0.53
N TYR A 13 -8.01 -12.80 -0.54
CA TYR A 13 -9.29 -13.49 -0.65
C TYR A 13 -9.17 -14.98 -1.02
N ARG A 14 -8.43 -15.33 -2.09
CA ARG A 14 -8.36 -16.70 -2.61
C ARG A 14 -7.66 -17.68 -1.66
N ASP A 15 -6.62 -17.25 -0.96
CA ASP A 15 -5.85 -18.12 -0.06
C ASP A 15 -6.33 -18.08 1.40
N PHE A 16 -6.86 -16.93 1.86
CA PHE A 16 -7.21 -16.72 3.27
C PHE A 16 -8.67 -16.33 3.51
N GLY A 17 -9.47 -16.13 2.46
CA GLY A 17 -10.87 -15.70 2.59
C GLY A 17 -11.05 -14.26 3.09
N LEU A 18 -10.00 -13.44 3.08
CA LEU A 18 -10.05 -12.07 3.59
C LEU A 18 -10.65 -11.11 2.57
N THR A 19 -11.63 -10.32 3.01
CA THR A 19 -12.19 -9.20 2.25
C THR A 19 -11.67 -7.87 2.79
N ILE A 20 -11.46 -6.89 1.93
CA ILE A 20 -11.07 -5.53 2.34
C ILE A 20 -12.30 -4.79 2.88
N ALA A 21 -12.21 -4.31 4.12
CA ALA A 21 -13.22 -3.48 4.77
C ALA A 21 -13.01 -2.00 4.48
N ASP A 22 -11.75 -1.57 4.52
CA ASP A 22 -11.33 -0.20 4.25
C ASP A 22 -9.90 -0.20 3.72
N LYS A 23 -9.55 0.80 2.91
CA LYS A 23 -8.19 1.02 2.46
C LYS A 23 -7.87 2.51 2.37
N THR A 24 -6.69 2.87 2.83
CA THR A 24 -6.14 4.23 2.76
C THR A 24 -4.79 4.17 2.08
N ILE A 25 -4.71 4.75 0.89
CA ILE A 25 -3.49 4.78 0.09
C ILE A 25 -2.93 6.20 0.16
N GLY A 26 -2.00 6.44 1.09
CA GLY A 26 -1.40 7.75 1.31
C GLY A 26 -0.55 8.19 0.12
N TYR A 27 -0.41 9.50 -0.08
CA TYR A 27 0.52 10.07 -1.08
C TYR A 27 1.91 10.26 -0.47
N PRO A 28 2.99 10.04 -1.24
CA PRO A 28 4.33 10.37 -0.75
C PRO A 28 4.48 11.88 -0.54
N SER A 29 5.24 12.28 0.47
CA SER A 29 5.52 13.69 0.76
C SER A 29 6.81 14.13 0.08
N LYS A 30 6.88 15.41 -0.35
CA LYS A 30 8.11 15.98 -0.91
C LYS A 30 9.12 16.23 0.21
N ILE A 31 10.36 15.82 0.02
CA ILE A 31 11.48 16.18 0.90
C ILE A 31 12.02 17.53 0.45
N LYS A 32 11.86 18.56 1.29
CA LYS A 32 12.29 19.93 0.97
C LYS A 32 13.61 20.28 1.66
N ARG A 33 14.55 20.84 0.89
CA ARG A 33 15.85 21.39 1.35
C ARG A 33 15.79 22.90 1.22
N THR A 34 15.29 23.57 2.25
CA THR A 34 15.12 25.03 2.23
C THR A 34 16.04 25.70 3.22
N GLU A 35 16.66 26.81 2.82
CA GLU A 35 17.49 27.63 3.70
C GLU A 35 16.99 29.07 3.71
N ARG A 36 17.04 29.69 4.88
CA ARG A 36 16.71 31.11 5.05
C ARG A 36 17.99 31.92 5.17
N ILE A 37 18.14 32.93 4.33
CA ILE A 37 19.26 33.86 4.45
C ILE A 37 19.06 34.74 5.69
N PRO A 38 20.05 34.83 6.60
CA PRO A 38 19.98 35.73 7.75
C PRO A 38 19.65 37.16 7.33
N PHE A 39 18.80 37.83 8.10
CA PHE A 39 18.30 39.19 7.83
C PHE A 39 17.49 39.35 6.53
N SER A 40 17.07 38.27 5.89
CA SER A 40 16.15 38.27 4.74
C SER A 40 14.80 37.62 5.08
N ASN A 41 13.74 38.05 4.40
CA ASN A 41 12.44 37.39 4.42
C ASN A 41 12.30 36.33 3.32
N THR A 42 13.33 36.14 2.50
CA THR A 42 13.35 35.16 1.41
C THR A 42 13.90 33.83 1.91
N VAL A 43 13.20 32.75 1.55
CA VAL A 43 13.63 31.36 1.72
C VAL A 43 14.00 30.81 0.35
N TYR A 44 15.17 30.22 0.23
CA TYR A 44 15.63 29.57 -0.99
C TYR A 44 15.37 28.07 -0.90
N ASP A 45 14.83 27.49 -1.98
CA ASP A 45 14.58 26.05 -2.11
C ASP A 45 15.65 25.40 -2.99
N PHE A 46 16.48 24.55 -2.37
CA PHE A 46 17.55 23.79 -3.03
C PHE A 46 17.15 22.34 -3.34
N SER A 47 15.87 21.97 -3.19
CA SER A 47 15.42 20.58 -3.34
C SER A 47 15.64 20.02 -4.74
N HIS A 48 15.80 20.86 -5.76
CA HIS A 48 16.04 20.44 -7.15
C HIS A 48 17.50 20.55 -7.58
N LEU A 49 18.41 20.99 -6.70
CA LEU A 49 19.79 21.33 -7.07
C LEU A 49 20.54 20.15 -7.70
N TYR A 50 20.22 18.91 -7.30
CA TYR A 50 20.86 17.68 -7.80
C TYR A 50 20.02 16.92 -8.83
N GLY A 51 19.13 17.60 -9.56
CA GLY A 51 18.48 17.05 -10.75
C GLY A 51 17.14 16.34 -10.52
N GLY A 52 16.58 16.39 -9.30
CA GLY A 52 15.26 15.81 -9.03
C GLY A 52 14.70 16.22 -7.68
N GLN A 53 13.37 16.15 -7.54
CA GLN A 53 12.69 16.31 -6.27
C GLN A 53 12.67 14.97 -5.54
N GLU A 54 13.23 14.91 -4.33
CA GLU A 54 13.17 13.73 -3.48
C GLU A 54 11.77 13.58 -2.84
N TYR A 55 11.34 12.35 -2.61
CA TYR A 55 10.06 12.01 -1.99
C TYR A 55 10.27 11.02 -0.85
N THR A 56 9.43 11.11 0.18
CA THR A 56 9.39 10.11 1.26
C THR A 56 8.77 8.82 0.75
N GLU A 57 9.05 7.72 1.47
CA GLU A 57 8.23 6.52 1.36
C GLU A 57 6.75 6.84 1.65
N ARG A 58 5.86 6.03 1.10
CA ARG A 58 4.42 6.17 1.29
C ARG A 58 3.89 5.06 2.19
N GLU A 59 2.84 5.36 2.92
CA GLU A 59 2.13 4.36 3.73
C GLU A 59 0.86 3.90 3.02
N LEU A 60 0.66 2.59 3.00
CA LEU A 60 -0.55 1.95 2.49
C LEU A 60 -1.21 1.19 3.64
N THR A 61 -2.42 1.58 4.02
CA THR A 61 -3.14 0.95 5.13
C THR A 61 -4.32 0.17 4.58
N TYR A 62 -4.39 -1.12 4.91
CA TYR A 62 -5.48 -2.01 4.54
C TYR A 62 -6.12 -2.58 5.80
N THR A 63 -7.44 -2.44 5.91
CA THR A 63 -8.22 -3.09 6.96
C THR A 63 -8.98 -4.25 6.35
N PHE A 64 -8.70 -5.48 6.80
CA PHE A 64 -9.37 -6.69 6.36
C PHE A 64 -10.44 -7.13 7.36
N ASN A 65 -11.55 -7.67 6.85
CA ASN A 65 -12.45 -8.48 7.65
C ASN A 65 -11.89 -9.91 7.78
N VAL A 66 -11.72 -10.37 9.02
CA VAL A 66 -11.26 -11.72 9.34
C VAL A 66 -12.42 -12.50 9.95
N LEU A 67 -12.87 -13.53 9.26
CA LEU A 67 -13.95 -14.39 9.73
C LEU A 67 -13.54 -15.85 9.53
N GLY A 68 -13.33 -16.56 10.65
CA GLY A 68 -13.08 -18.01 10.60
C GLY A 68 -14.29 -18.76 10.01
N PRO A 69 -14.08 -19.90 9.36
CA PRO A 69 -15.14 -20.63 8.64
C PRO A 69 -16.31 -21.01 9.56
N ASN A 70 -16.02 -21.48 10.79
CA ASN A 70 -17.06 -21.81 11.77
C ASN A 70 -17.30 -20.68 12.79
N ARG A 71 -16.75 -19.47 12.54
CA ARG A 71 -16.92 -18.26 13.38
C ARG A 71 -16.50 -18.46 14.83
N THR A 72 -15.57 -19.39 15.09
CA THR A 72 -15.04 -19.64 16.43
C THR A 72 -13.86 -18.71 16.72
N LYS A 73 -13.66 -18.39 18.01
CA LYS A 73 -12.52 -17.58 18.45
C LYS A 73 -11.18 -18.24 18.14
N GLN A 74 -11.09 -19.57 18.26
CA GLN A 74 -9.86 -20.32 18.01
C GLN A 74 -9.44 -20.23 16.54
N GLU A 75 -10.36 -20.48 15.61
CA GLU A 75 -10.07 -20.36 14.17
C GLU A 75 -9.73 -18.91 13.78
N TYR A 76 -10.38 -17.92 14.39
CA TYR A 76 -10.00 -16.52 14.18
C TYR A 76 -8.52 -16.28 14.52
N VAL A 77 -8.06 -16.78 15.68
CA VAL A 77 -6.67 -16.61 16.12
C VAL A 77 -5.69 -17.37 15.20
N VAL A 78 -6.07 -18.57 14.76
CA VAL A 78 -5.25 -19.36 13.82
C VAL A 78 -5.12 -18.64 12.49
N LEU A 79 -6.23 -18.23 11.87
CA LEU A 79 -6.24 -17.51 10.60
C LEU A 79 -5.47 -16.18 10.71
N GLN A 80 -5.67 -15.44 11.80
CA GLN A 80 -4.91 -14.22 12.07
C GLN A 80 -3.40 -14.51 12.09
N THR A 81 -2.98 -15.59 12.74
CA THR A 81 -1.56 -15.97 12.82
C THR A 81 -1.00 -16.36 11.46
N GLU A 82 -1.75 -17.09 10.63
CA GLU A 82 -1.36 -17.46 9.27
C GLU A 82 -1.19 -16.23 8.37
N VAL A 83 -2.10 -15.27 8.47
CA VAL A 83 -2.06 -14.02 7.70
C VAL A 83 -0.88 -13.15 8.13
N ILE A 84 -0.64 -13.00 9.43
CA ILE A 84 0.54 -12.28 9.94
C ILE A 84 1.82 -12.96 9.45
N ASN A 85 1.91 -14.28 9.54
CA ASN A 85 3.07 -15.01 9.05
C ASN A 85 3.30 -14.85 7.55
N TRP A 86 2.23 -14.78 6.75
CA TRP A 86 2.33 -14.53 5.32
C TRP A 86 2.92 -13.16 5.01
N LEU A 87 2.44 -12.13 5.72
CA LEU A 87 2.85 -10.74 5.54
C LEU A 87 4.28 -10.45 6.01
N PHE A 88 4.71 -11.06 7.12
CA PHE A 88 6.03 -10.83 7.72
C PHE A 88 7.16 -11.68 7.14
N ARG A 89 6.87 -12.59 6.20
CA ARG A 89 7.87 -13.52 5.62
C ARG A 89 8.82 -12.86 4.62
N THR A 90 8.56 -11.63 4.22
CA THR A 90 9.36 -10.91 3.22
C THR A 90 10.61 -10.32 3.85
N ALA A 91 11.72 -10.35 3.13
CA ALA A 91 12.94 -9.63 3.49
C ALA A 91 13.08 -8.42 2.56
N GLY A 92 12.60 -7.26 3.01
CA GLY A 92 12.54 -6.05 2.21
C GLY A 92 11.22 -5.88 1.45
N LYS A 93 11.18 -4.85 0.60
CA LYS A 93 10.01 -4.49 -0.21
C LYS A 93 9.81 -5.45 -1.37
N VAL A 94 8.61 -5.99 -1.48
CA VAL A 94 8.18 -6.87 -2.58
C VAL A 94 6.95 -6.31 -3.27
N PRO A 95 6.61 -6.79 -4.48
CA PRO A 95 5.40 -6.35 -5.17
C PRO A 95 4.14 -6.66 -4.35
N LEU A 96 3.35 -5.61 -4.12
CA LEU A 96 1.97 -5.63 -3.64
C LEU A 96 1.09 -5.18 -4.81
N ARG A 97 0.21 -6.08 -5.26
CA ARG A 97 -0.78 -5.80 -6.29
C ARG A 97 -2.14 -5.65 -5.62
N ASP A 98 -2.83 -4.57 -5.94
CA ASP A 98 -4.19 -4.31 -5.51
C ASP A 98 -5.07 -4.38 -6.76
N GLU A 99 -6.11 -5.22 -6.74
CA GLU A 99 -6.97 -5.44 -7.90
C GLU A 99 -7.70 -4.17 -8.37
N ASP A 100 -7.82 -3.14 -7.51
CA ASP A 100 -8.37 -1.83 -7.90
C ASP A 100 -7.37 -0.98 -8.71
N PHE A 101 -6.10 -1.38 -8.81
CA PHE A 101 -5.05 -0.72 -9.59
C PHE A 101 -4.46 -1.68 -10.63
N PRO A 102 -5.25 -2.12 -11.63
CA PRO A 102 -4.75 -3.06 -12.64
C PRO A 102 -3.59 -2.46 -13.46
N GLY A 103 -2.57 -3.27 -13.74
CA GLY A 103 -1.38 -2.87 -14.49
C GLY A 103 -0.31 -2.12 -13.69
N TYR A 104 -0.56 -1.87 -12.41
CA TYR A 104 0.40 -1.23 -11.50
C TYR A 104 0.58 -2.05 -10.23
N HIS A 105 1.76 -1.94 -9.63
CA HIS A 105 2.03 -2.51 -8.31
C HIS A 105 2.81 -1.53 -7.44
N PHE A 106 2.76 -1.76 -6.14
CA PHE A 106 3.57 -1.04 -5.16
C PHE A 106 4.70 -1.95 -4.68
N LEU A 107 5.92 -1.44 -4.56
CA LEU A 107 6.96 -2.13 -3.80
C LEU A 107 6.78 -1.82 -2.33
N ALA A 108 6.35 -2.80 -1.55
CA ALA A 108 5.89 -2.61 -0.18
C ALA A 108 6.43 -3.67 0.78
N GLU A 109 6.57 -3.30 2.05
CA GLU A 109 6.98 -4.19 3.15
C GLU A 109 6.14 -3.89 4.39
N VAL A 110 5.83 -4.92 5.18
CA VAL A 110 5.19 -4.74 6.48
C VAL A 110 6.27 -4.64 7.55
N VAL A 111 6.47 -3.43 8.08
CA VAL A 111 7.48 -3.16 9.12
C VAL A 111 6.82 -3.09 10.51
N SER A 112 5.61 -2.53 10.59
CA SER A 112 4.90 -2.32 11.85
C SER A 112 3.98 -3.48 12.20
N ARG A 113 3.74 -3.66 13.50
CA ARG A 113 2.83 -4.68 14.00
C ARG A 113 1.39 -4.38 13.55
N PRO A 114 0.67 -5.36 12.96
CA PRO A 114 -0.73 -5.19 12.59
C PRO A 114 -1.62 -4.98 13.83
N GLU A 115 -2.65 -4.14 13.67
CA GLU A 115 -3.67 -3.92 14.67
C GLU A 115 -4.83 -4.89 14.44
N SER A 116 -5.29 -5.56 15.49
CA SER A 116 -6.40 -6.52 15.36
C SER A 116 -7.48 -6.25 16.40
N VAL A 117 -8.73 -6.20 15.93
CA VAL A 117 -9.91 -6.02 16.79
C VAL A 117 -10.83 -7.22 16.62
N TYR A 118 -10.92 -8.03 17.67
CA TYR A 118 -11.87 -9.14 17.72
C TYR A 118 -13.27 -8.64 18.14
N LYS A 119 -14.30 -9.13 17.46
CA LYS A 119 -15.72 -8.90 17.75
C LYS A 119 -16.42 -10.24 17.96
N MET A 120 -17.70 -10.22 18.34
CA MET A 120 -18.45 -11.44 18.69
C MET A 120 -18.51 -12.47 17.55
N VAL A 121 -18.53 -12.02 16.29
CA VAL A 121 -18.53 -12.86 15.09
C VAL A 121 -17.42 -12.38 14.15
N GLY A 122 -16.19 -12.81 14.38
CA GLY A 122 -15.01 -12.41 13.59
C GLY A 122 -14.31 -11.16 14.11
N GLY A 123 -13.58 -10.46 13.25
CA GLY A 123 -12.85 -9.26 13.63
C GLY A 123 -12.28 -8.52 12.43
N THR A 124 -11.52 -7.46 12.72
CA THR A 124 -10.79 -6.69 11.71
C THR A 124 -9.30 -6.75 11.96
N LEU A 125 -8.51 -6.81 10.89
CA LEU A 125 -7.06 -6.77 10.91
C LEU A 125 -6.59 -5.60 10.04
N THR A 126 -6.01 -4.60 10.67
CA THR A 126 -5.45 -3.42 10.01
C THR A 126 -3.95 -3.58 9.86
N ILE A 127 -3.45 -3.47 8.64
CA ILE A 127 -2.03 -3.62 8.29
C ILE A 127 -1.58 -2.37 7.56
N THR A 128 -0.45 -1.81 8.02
CA THR A 128 0.22 -0.69 7.37
C THR A 128 1.48 -1.20 6.68
N PHE A 129 1.55 -0.97 5.37
CA PHE A 129 2.72 -1.24 4.56
C PHE A 129 3.52 0.03 4.34
N THR A 130 4.84 -0.07 4.46
CA THR A 130 5.78 0.96 4.03
C THR A 130 6.18 0.66 2.59
N ALA A 131 5.81 1.54 1.67
CA ALA A 131 5.99 1.34 0.25
C ALA A 131 6.87 2.42 -0.40
N TYR A 132 7.47 2.06 -1.53
CA TYR A 132 8.13 3.01 -2.42
C TYR A 132 7.15 4.13 -2.84
N SER A 133 7.67 5.33 -3.03
CA SER A 133 6.89 6.55 -3.24
C SER A 133 5.92 6.45 -4.42
N PHE A 134 6.33 5.75 -5.49
CA PHE A 134 5.56 5.66 -6.74
C PHE A 134 5.06 4.24 -7.01
N GLN A 135 3.96 4.17 -7.75
CA GLN A 135 3.50 2.92 -8.36
C GLN A 135 4.42 2.57 -9.54
N ILE A 136 4.66 1.29 -9.75
CA ILE A 136 5.47 0.77 -10.84
C ILE A 136 4.53 0.08 -11.81
N ALA A 137 4.56 0.49 -13.07
CA ALA A 137 3.81 -0.15 -14.14
C ALA A 137 4.40 -1.54 -14.42
N GLU A 138 3.54 -2.53 -14.68
CA GLU A 138 4.00 -3.89 -15.02
C GLU A 138 4.53 -4.00 -16.45
N GLU A 139 4.10 -3.11 -17.34
CA GLU A 139 4.63 -2.99 -18.70
C GLU A 139 5.82 -2.01 -18.71
N GLU A 140 7.04 -2.55 -18.77
CA GLU A 140 8.23 -1.78 -19.13
C GLU A 140 8.24 -1.56 -20.65
N GLY A 141 7.93 -0.32 -21.08
CA GLY A 141 7.93 0.06 -22.49
C GLY A 141 6.56 -0.10 -23.12
N ASN A 142 5.75 0.96 -23.04
CA ASN A 142 4.51 1.03 -23.78
C ASN A 142 4.76 1.82 -25.07
N ASP A 143 4.63 1.16 -26.23
CA ASP A 143 4.62 1.81 -27.56
C ASP A 143 3.27 2.51 -27.85
N LEU A 144 2.41 2.67 -26.84
CA LEU A 144 1.17 3.43 -26.96
C LEU A 144 1.46 4.93 -26.92
N TRP A 145 1.38 5.54 -28.11
CA TRP A 145 1.61 6.96 -28.35
C TRP A 145 0.50 7.89 -27.78
N ASP A 146 -0.63 7.33 -27.31
CA ASP A 146 -1.73 8.08 -26.68
C ASP A 146 -2.63 7.17 -25.80
N PRO A 147 -2.47 7.15 -24.47
CA PRO A 147 -3.45 6.53 -23.58
C PRO A 147 -4.65 7.49 -23.44
N PHE A 148 -5.55 7.47 -24.42
CA PHE A 148 -6.78 8.23 -24.39
C PHE A 148 -7.60 7.86 -23.14
N ASN A 149 -7.67 8.76 -22.15
CA ASN A 149 -8.41 8.57 -20.91
C ASN A 149 -9.65 9.48 -20.86
N PHE A 150 -10.83 8.90 -21.03
CA PHE A 150 -12.13 9.60 -21.01
C PHE A 150 -12.49 10.28 -19.67
N VAL A 151 -11.78 9.97 -18.58
CA VAL A 151 -12.07 10.52 -17.24
C VAL A 151 -11.30 11.82 -16.99
N THR A 152 -10.10 11.96 -17.55
CA THR A 152 -9.22 13.12 -17.29
C THR A 152 -9.24 14.13 -18.43
N THR A 153 -9.65 13.73 -19.63
CA THR A 153 -9.76 14.62 -20.79
C THR A 153 -11.20 15.15 -20.91
N GLN A 154 -11.57 16.12 -20.07
CA GLN A 154 -12.73 16.98 -20.35
C GLN A 154 -12.26 18.20 -21.14
N LEU A 155 -12.95 18.48 -22.25
CA LEU A 155 -12.74 19.59 -23.19
C LEU A 155 -12.80 20.96 -22.51
#